data_AF-A0A536VBQ6-F1
#
_entry.id   AF-A0A536VBQ6-F1
#
_cell.length_a   1.000
_cell.length_b   1.000
_cell.length_c   1.000
_cell.angle_alpha   90.00
_cell.angle_beta   90.00
_cell.angle_gamma   90.00
#
_symmetry.space_group_name_H-M   'P 1'
#
loop_
_entity.id
_entity.type
_entity.pdbx_description
1 polymer ?
#
loop_
_entity_poly.entity_id
_entity_poly.type
_entity_poly.pdbx_seq_one_letter_code
_entity_poly.pdbx_strand_id
1 'polypeptide(L)'
;NTLALIAQHPWLGVGFGEFNFAWSLTPFPHRPTAFFDHTHNLPLQFAVELGLPLATLVLALLLYALWRAFDASRHADKTTTPMLRAAFMMVLMMAVHSELEYPLWYAYFLLPTAFAFGFCLGTGSAHATDQAPARKGRRVLLVASMLVMAGGAAALYDYEKVVVIFSPPDDAPPLAQRIADGQRSWFFAHHADYAAATTAEHPSTVMPSFADATHYLLDTRLMMAWARAYEEAGDTERARHLAQRIKEFRNEESTAFFEPCLEAPTGGTPLPFQCLAPTRTMDYRDFR
;
A
#
# COMPACT_ATOMS: atom_id res chain seq x y z
N ASN A 1 -6.61 -15.39 -6.53
CA ASN A 1 -6.12 -15.12 -5.16
C ASN A 1 -7.02 -14.16 -4.40
N THR A 2 -7.25 -12.93 -4.89
CA THR A 2 -8.11 -11.94 -4.21
C THR A 2 -9.50 -12.46 -3.88
N LEU A 3 -10.20 -13.09 -4.84
CA LEU A 3 -11.51 -13.70 -4.58
C LEU A 3 -11.47 -14.78 -3.49
N ALA A 4 -10.36 -15.52 -3.38
CA ALA A 4 -10.20 -16.52 -2.33
C ALA A 4 -10.03 -15.87 -0.95
N LEU A 5 -9.29 -14.76 -0.85
CA LEU A 5 -9.21 -13.96 0.38
C LEU A 5 -10.57 -13.36 0.76
N ILE A 6 -11.33 -12.84 -0.20
CA ILE A 6 -12.70 -12.33 0.03
C ILE A 6 -13.60 -13.46 0.56
N ALA A 7 -13.52 -14.66 -0.03
CA ALA A 7 -14.30 -15.81 0.43
C ALA A 7 -13.92 -16.24 1.86
N GLN A 8 -12.65 -16.10 2.24
CA GLN A 8 -12.17 -16.39 3.60
C GLN A 8 -12.57 -15.30 4.61
N HIS A 9 -12.65 -14.03 4.17
CA HIS A 9 -12.89 -12.86 5.02
C HIS A 9 -14.02 -11.95 4.49
N PRO A 10 -15.24 -12.47 4.28
CA PRO A 10 -16.27 -11.74 3.55
C PRO A 10 -16.85 -10.54 4.31
N TRP A 11 -16.76 -10.51 5.63
CA TRP A 11 -17.46 -9.52 6.46
C TRP A 11 -16.63 -8.28 6.76
N LEU A 12 -15.39 -8.46 7.21
CA LEU A 12 -14.51 -7.38 7.65
C LEU A 12 -13.25 -7.25 6.78
N GLY A 13 -13.08 -8.13 5.79
CA GLY A 13 -11.87 -8.18 4.99
C GLY A 13 -10.64 -8.61 5.80
N VAL A 14 -9.47 -8.39 5.21
CA VAL A 14 -8.15 -8.62 5.84
C VAL A 14 -7.66 -7.42 6.65
N GLY A 15 -8.37 -6.29 6.58
CA GLY A 15 -7.95 -5.00 7.15
C GLY A 15 -7.57 -4.00 6.06
N PHE A 16 -7.77 -2.71 6.33
CA PHE A 16 -7.40 -1.63 5.42
C PHE A 16 -5.88 -1.53 5.26
N GLY A 17 -5.39 -1.53 4.03
CA GLY A 17 -3.95 -1.55 3.72
C GLY A 17 -3.27 -2.91 3.88
N GLU A 18 -4.02 -3.97 4.20
CA GLU A 18 -3.44 -5.27 4.61
C GLU A 18 -3.50 -6.33 3.51
N PHE A 19 -3.93 -5.94 2.30
CA PHE A 19 -4.03 -6.88 1.18
C PHE A 19 -2.68 -7.55 0.88
N ASN A 20 -1.61 -6.76 0.75
CA ASN A 20 -0.28 -7.28 0.45
C ASN A 20 0.21 -8.26 1.53
N PHE A 21 0.09 -7.87 2.80
CA PHE A 21 0.46 -8.69 3.95
C PHE A 21 -0.27 -10.05 3.94
N ALA A 22 -1.60 -10.02 3.85
CA ALA A 22 -2.41 -11.23 3.82
C ALA A 22 -2.10 -12.08 2.58
N TRP A 23 -2.02 -11.46 1.40
CA TRP A 23 -1.76 -12.16 0.14
C TRP A 23 -0.38 -12.83 0.12
N SER A 24 0.66 -12.17 0.64
CA SER A 24 2.02 -12.72 0.71
C SER A 24 2.13 -13.91 1.66
N LEU A 25 1.37 -13.90 2.76
CA LEU A 25 1.42 -14.93 3.81
C LEU A 25 0.41 -16.08 3.64
N THR A 26 -0.61 -15.91 2.79
CA THR A 26 -1.57 -16.96 2.46
C THR A 26 -1.04 -17.90 1.36
N PRO A 27 -1.09 -19.23 1.56
CA PRO A 27 -0.73 -20.20 0.51
C PRO A 27 -1.68 -20.13 -0.69
N PHE A 28 -1.13 -19.98 -1.89
CA PHE A 28 -1.88 -20.08 -3.13
C PHE A 28 -1.20 -21.05 -4.12
N PRO A 29 -1.77 -22.25 -4.35
CA PRO A 29 -1.15 -23.29 -5.20
C PRO A 29 -0.79 -22.85 -6.62
N HIS A 30 -1.52 -21.87 -7.16
CA HIS A 30 -1.36 -21.37 -8.52
C HIS A 30 -1.21 -19.85 -8.56
N ARG A 31 -0.59 -19.24 -7.53
CA ARG A 31 -0.33 -17.80 -7.58
C ARG A 31 0.61 -17.44 -8.75
N PRO A 32 0.42 -16.26 -9.34
CA PRO A 32 1.45 -15.69 -10.17
C PRO A 32 2.74 -15.46 -9.37
N THR A 33 3.87 -15.55 -10.04
CA THR A 33 5.21 -15.31 -9.48
C THR A 33 5.51 -13.82 -9.28
N ALA A 34 4.81 -12.97 -10.03
CA ALA A 34 4.91 -11.53 -9.86
C ALA A 34 4.45 -11.12 -8.47
N PHE A 35 5.15 -10.14 -7.92
CA PHE A 35 4.79 -9.49 -6.67
C PHE A 35 3.53 -8.61 -6.87
N PHE A 36 2.64 -8.58 -5.88
CA PHE A 36 1.43 -7.75 -5.88
C PHE A 36 1.26 -7.07 -4.52
N ASP A 37 1.24 -5.75 -4.52
CA ASP A 37 0.86 -4.92 -3.37
C ASP A 37 -0.63 -4.52 -3.38
N HIS A 38 -1.26 -4.55 -4.56
CA HIS A 38 -2.67 -4.23 -4.78
C HIS A 38 -3.34 -5.20 -5.76
N THR A 39 -4.67 -5.15 -5.85
CA THR A 39 -5.47 -6.03 -6.72
C THR A 39 -5.54 -5.57 -8.18
N HIS A 40 -5.07 -4.35 -8.50
CA HIS A 40 -5.29 -3.67 -9.79
C HIS A 40 -6.77 -3.55 -10.18
N ASN A 41 -7.67 -3.62 -9.20
CA ASN A 41 -9.10 -3.49 -9.41
C ASN A 41 -9.76 -2.92 -8.13
N LEU A 42 -10.22 -1.67 -8.21
CA LEU A 42 -10.68 -0.91 -7.04
C LEU A 42 -11.83 -1.61 -6.27
N PRO A 43 -12.90 -2.13 -6.91
CA PRO A 43 -13.93 -2.92 -6.24
C PRO A 43 -13.37 -4.14 -5.50
N LEU A 44 -12.47 -4.90 -6.13
CA LEU A 44 -11.85 -6.05 -5.48
C LEU A 44 -10.94 -5.65 -4.33
N GLN A 45 -10.23 -4.52 -4.42
CA GLN A 45 -9.41 -4.02 -3.31
C GLN A 45 -10.31 -3.69 -2.11
N PHE A 46 -11.37 -2.91 -2.31
CA PHE A 46 -12.27 -2.58 -1.21
C PHE A 46 -12.92 -3.82 -0.62
N ALA A 47 -13.36 -4.77 -1.47
CA ALA A 47 -13.98 -6.00 -0.99
C ALA A 47 -13.02 -6.85 -0.14
N VAL A 48 -11.75 -6.97 -0.53
CA VAL A 48 -10.78 -7.80 0.21
C VAL A 48 -10.31 -7.13 1.50
N GLU A 49 -10.15 -5.81 1.53
CA GLU A 49 -9.64 -5.09 2.70
C GLU A 49 -10.72 -4.71 3.72
N LEU A 50 -11.87 -4.22 3.24
CA LEU A 50 -12.95 -3.68 4.07
C LEU A 50 -14.06 -4.71 4.35
N GLY A 51 -14.08 -5.80 3.59
CA GLY A 51 -15.19 -6.75 3.56
C GLY A 51 -16.37 -6.25 2.72
N LEU A 52 -17.24 -7.18 2.33
CA LEU A 52 -18.36 -6.93 1.41
C LEU A 52 -19.33 -5.84 1.89
N PRO A 53 -19.74 -5.75 3.17
CA PRO A 53 -20.70 -4.74 3.61
C PRO A 53 -20.16 -3.31 3.45
N LEU A 54 -18.96 -3.03 3.96
CA LEU A 54 -18.37 -1.70 3.91
C LEU A 54 -17.91 -1.35 2.49
N ALA A 55 -17.34 -2.30 1.75
CA ALA A 55 -16.98 -2.11 0.35
C ALA A 55 -18.20 -1.74 -0.51
N THR A 56 -19.33 -2.43 -0.32
CA THR A 56 -20.57 -2.12 -1.04
C THR A 56 -21.08 -0.72 -0.74
N LEU A 57 -21.05 -0.29 0.53
CA LEU A 57 -21.43 1.06 0.92
C LEU A 57 -20.52 2.11 0.25
N VAL A 58 -19.21 1.93 0.33
CA VAL A 58 -18.22 2.87 -0.26
C VAL A 58 -18.39 2.94 -1.78
N LEU A 59 -18.51 1.80 -2.46
CA LEU A 59 -18.74 1.75 -3.90
C LEU A 59 -20.06 2.40 -4.29
N ALA A 60 -21.14 2.18 -3.53
CA ALA A 60 -22.42 2.83 -3.78
C ALA A 60 -22.32 4.36 -3.66
N LEU A 61 -21.61 4.86 -2.66
CA LEU A 61 -21.36 6.30 -2.49
C LEU A 61 -20.50 6.89 -3.62
N LEU A 62 -19.46 6.17 -4.05
CA LEU A 62 -18.62 6.58 -5.18
C LEU A 62 -19.40 6.59 -6.50
N LEU A 63 -20.21 5.56 -6.76
CA LEU A 63 -21.08 5.50 -7.93
C LEU A 63 -22.15 6.59 -7.90
N TYR A 64 -22.73 6.86 -6.73
CA TYR A 64 -23.66 7.96 -6.55
C TYR A 64 -22.98 9.31 -6.83
N ALA A 65 -21.79 9.55 -6.29
CA ALA A 65 -21.02 10.75 -6.55
C ALA A 65 -20.64 10.88 -8.04
N LEU A 66 -20.24 9.77 -8.69
CA LEU A 66 -19.94 9.75 -10.12
C LEU A 66 -21.18 10.08 -10.95
N TRP A 67 -22.34 9.56 -10.57
CA TRP A 67 -23.62 9.89 -11.17
C TRP A 67 -23.97 11.37 -10.99
N ARG A 68 -23.75 11.94 -9.80
CA ARG A 68 -23.94 13.39 -9.54
C ARG A 68 -23.00 14.25 -10.40
N ALA A 69 -21.75 13.84 -10.57
CA ALA A 69 -20.79 14.52 -11.44
C ALA A 69 -21.20 14.44 -12.92
N PHE A 70 -21.66 13.27 -13.37
CA PHE A 70 -22.23 13.09 -14.70
C PHE A 70 -23.45 14.00 -14.91
N ASP A 71 -24.38 14.01 -13.96
CA ASP A 71 -25.60 14.80 -14.04
C ASP A 71 -25.30 16.31 -14.10
N ALA A 72 -24.37 16.79 -13.28
CA ALA A 72 -23.86 18.16 -13.33
C ALA A 72 -23.25 18.50 -14.70
N SER A 73 -22.48 17.58 -15.31
CA SER A 73 -21.86 17.80 -16.63
C SER A 73 -22.87 17.89 -17.78
N ARG A 74 -24.09 17.33 -17.62
CA ARG A 74 -25.17 17.41 -18.60
C ARG A 74 -25.96 18.71 -18.51
N HIS A 75 -26.18 19.20 -17.29
CA HIS A 75 -27.03 20.37 -17.02
C HIS A 75 -26.26 21.68 -16.84
N ALA A 76 -24.94 21.66 -16.98
CA ALA A 76 -24.09 22.84 -16.91
C ALA A 76 -24.40 23.88 -18.01
N ASP A 77 -24.40 25.15 -17.65
CA ASP A 77 -24.55 26.28 -18.58
C ASP A 77 -23.42 26.31 -19.62
N LYS A 78 -23.70 26.86 -20.81
CA LYS A 78 -22.80 26.86 -21.98
C LYS A 78 -21.36 27.32 -21.70
N THR A 79 -21.16 28.20 -20.72
CA THR A 79 -19.85 28.74 -20.32
C THR A 79 -19.03 27.75 -19.49
N THR A 80 -19.68 26.92 -18.67
CA THR A 80 -19.02 25.95 -17.77
C THR A 80 -19.05 24.52 -18.32
N THR A 81 -19.95 24.22 -19.26
CA THR A 81 -20.11 22.90 -19.88
C THR A 81 -18.78 22.29 -20.37
N PRO A 82 -17.91 23.00 -21.11
CA PRO A 82 -16.69 22.37 -21.64
C PRO A 82 -15.74 21.92 -20.53
N MET A 83 -15.56 22.76 -19.51
CA MET A 83 -14.67 22.49 -18.38
C MET A 83 -15.20 21.34 -17.52
N LEU A 84 -16.50 21.32 -17.24
CA LEU A 84 -17.10 20.25 -16.45
C LEU A 84 -17.10 18.90 -17.16
N ARG A 85 -17.34 18.89 -18.47
CA ARG A 85 -17.23 17.66 -19.26
C ARG A 85 -15.79 17.16 -19.31
N ALA A 86 -14.81 18.04 -19.47
CA ALA A 86 -13.40 17.67 -19.41
C ALA A 86 -13.02 17.06 -18.05
N ALA A 87 -13.39 17.71 -16.95
CA ALA A 87 -13.14 17.21 -15.60
C ALA A 87 -13.84 15.87 -15.34
N PHE A 88 -15.11 15.71 -15.74
CA PHE A 88 -15.82 14.44 -15.62
C PHE A 88 -15.16 13.33 -16.46
N MET A 89 -14.73 13.62 -17.68
CA MET A 89 -14.01 12.65 -18.52
C MET A 89 -12.67 12.23 -17.89
N MET A 90 -11.94 13.15 -17.25
CA MET A 90 -10.72 12.79 -16.49
C MET A 90 -11.02 11.84 -15.34
N VAL A 91 -12.09 12.10 -14.57
CA VAL A 91 -12.52 11.22 -13.47
C VAL A 91 -12.95 9.85 -14.00
N LEU A 92 -13.75 9.82 -15.07
CA LEU A 92 -14.23 8.59 -15.69
C LEU A 92 -13.07 7.76 -16.24
N MET A 93 -12.14 8.39 -16.96
CA MET A 93 -10.96 7.73 -17.50
C MET A 93 -10.09 7.16 -16.38
N MET A 94 -9.90 7.90 -15.28
CA MET A 94 -9.16 7.38 -14.13
C MET A 94 -9.89 6.20 -13.47
N ALA A 95 -11.22 6.29 -13.29
CA ALA A 95 -12.01 5.20 -12.73
C ALA A 95 -11.84 3.92 -13.57
N VAL A 96 -11.95 4.01 -14.89
CA VAL A 96 -11.74 2.86 -15.80
C VAL A 96 -10.30 2.37 -15.77
N HIS A 97 -9.32 3.27 -15.76
CA HIS A 97 -7.90 2.89 -15.69
C HIS A 97 -7.59 2.14 -14.40
N SER A 98 -8.24 2.51 -13.29
CA SER A 98 -8.09 1.88 -11.99
C SER A 98 -8.80 0.52 -11.83
N GLU A 99 -9.50 0.06 -12.86
CA GLU A 99 -10.03 -1.30 -12.94
C GLU A 99 -9.06 -2.30 -13.61
N LEU A 100 -8.03 -1.76 -14.26
CA LEU A 100 -7.03 -2.53 -15.02
C LEU A 100 -5.62 -2.39 -14.41
N GLU A 101 -5.36 -1.25 -13.79
CA GLU A 101 -4.11 -0.91 -13.12
C GLU A 101 -4.41 -0.32 -11.73
N TYR A 102 -3.39 0.09 -10.98
CA TYR A 102 -3.52 0.74 -9.66
C TYR A 102 -3.16 2.24 -9.66
N PRO A 103 -3.54 3.04 -10.67
CA PRO A 103 -3.15 4.44 -10.78
C PRO A 103 -3.61 5.28 -9.58
N LEU A 104 -4.76 4.98 -8.97
CA LEU A 104 -5.26 5.73 -7.81
C LEU A 104 -4.43 5.57 -6.54
N TRP A 105 -3.47 4.65 -6.48
CA TRP A 105 -2.51 4.54 -5.39
C TRP A 105 -1.29 5.46 -5.55
N TYR A 106 -1.16 6.11 -6.71
CA TYR A 106 -0.13 7.11 -6.93
C TYR A 106 -0.69 8.52 -6.68
N ALA A 107 -0.02 9.28 -5.79
CA ALA A 107 -0.44 10.63 -5.43
C ALA A 107 -0.60 11.56 -6.66
N TYR A 108 0.25 11.42 -7.66
CA TYR A 108 0.21 12.22 -8.90
C TYR A 108 -0.96 11.89 -9.83
N PHE A 109 -1.65 10.76 -9.63
CA PHE A 109 -2.93 10.45 -10.27
C PHE A 109 -4.11 10.74 -9.33
N LEU A 110 -4.00 10.32 -8.07
CA LEU A 110 -5.04 10.47 -7.06
C LEU A 110 -5.42 11.94 -6.84
N LEU A 111 -4.44 12.83 -6.63
CA LEU A 111 -4.71 14.22 -6.28
C LEU A 111 -5.39 14.99 -7.43
N PRO A 112 -4.92 14.91 -8.70
CA PRO A 112 -5.65 15.51 -9.82
C PRO A 112 -7.06 14.92 -10.01
N THR A 113 -7.23 13.61 -9.84
CA THR A 113 -8.56 12.97 -9.96
C THR A 113 -9.49 13.43 -8.85
N ALA A 114 -9.04 13.49 -7.60
CA ALA A 114 -9.81 14.00 -6.48
C ALA A 114 -10.20 15.47 -6.68
N PHE A 115 -9.27 16.30 -7.19
CA PHE A 115 -9.55 17.68 -7.54
C PHE A 115 -10.62 17.79 -8.64
N ALA A 116 -10.46 17.06 -9.74
CA ALA A 116 -11.43 17.06 -10.84
C ALA A 116 -12.81 16.56 -10.38
N PHE A 117 -12.85 15.56 -9.51
CA PHE A 117 -14.09 15.01 -8.97
C PHE A 117 -14.78 16.00 -8.03
N GLY A 118 -14.02 16.61 -7.11
CA GLY A 118 -14.51 17.68 -6.23
C GLY A 118 -14.99 18.90 -7.02
N PHE A 119 -14.31 19.26 -8.10
CA PHE A 119 -14.73 20.32 -9.01
C PHE A 119 -16.10 20.03 -9.61
N CYS A 120 -16.31 18.82 -10.17
CA CYS A 120 -17.61 18.40 -10.71
C CYS A 120 -18.75 18.44 -9.68
N LEU A 121 -18.49 17.97 -8.46
CA LEU A 121 -19.47 17.92 -7.38
C LEU A 121 -19.79 19.31 -6.78
N GLY A 122 -18.79 20.19 -6.74
CA GLY A 122 -18.91 21.54 -6.20
C GLY A 122 -19.71 22.47 -7.12
N THR A 123 -19.50 22.38 -8.43
CA THR A 123 -20.23 23.22 -9.41
C THR A 123 -21.67 22.78 -9.61
N GLY A 124 -21.97 21.47 -9.54
CA GLY A 124 -23.35 20.97 -9.68
C GLY A 124 -24.26 21.40 -8.53
N SER A 125 -23.70 21.71 -7.36
CA SER A 125 -24.44 22.19 -6.18
C SER A 125 -24.70 23.70 -6.22
N ALA A 126 -23.91 24.46 -6.97
CA ALA A 126 -24.02 25.93 -7.04
C ALA A 126 -25.32 26.40 -7.70
N HIS A 127 -25.92 25.61 -8.59
CA HIS A 127 -27.23 25.89 -9.20
C HIS A 127 -28.41 25.77 -8.22
N ALA A 128 -28.22 25.23 -7.00
CA ALA A 128 -29.29 25.07 -6.02
C ALA A 128 -29.38 26.23 -4.99
N THR A 129 -28.35 27.07 -4.87
CA THR A 129 -28.35 28.20 -3.94
C THR A 129 -27.60 29.37 -4.53
N ASP A 130 -28.34 30.33 -5.06
CA ASP A 130 -27.88 31.63 -5.55
C ASP A 130 -27.51 32.55 -4.38
N GLN A 131 -26.63 32.08 -3.49
CA GLN A 131 -26.08 32.86 -2.40
C GLN A 131 -24.61 33.13 -2.68
N ALA A 132 -24.27 34.39 -2.96
CA ALA A 132 -22.89 34.86 -2.99
C ALA A 132 -22.14 34.32 -1.76
N PRO A 133 -20.92 33.75 -1.92
CA PRO A 133 -20.22 33.16 -0.79
C PRO A 133 -20.01 34.24 0.27
N ALA A 134 -20.69 34.09 1.41
CA ALA A 134 -20.56 35.01 2.53
C ALA A 134 -19.08 35.17 2.87
N ARG A 135 -18.66 36.37 3.30
CA ARG A 135 -17.25 36.69 3.65
C ARG A 135 -16.59 35.66 4.59
N LYS A 136 -17.40 34.95 5.39
CA LYS A 136 -16.98 33.79 6.20
C LYS A 136 -16.53 32.59 5.36
N GLY A 137 -17.25 32.21 4.31
CA GLY A 137 -16.89 31.11 3.41
C GLY A 137 -15.56 31.34 2.68
N ARG A 138 -15.30 32.58 2.25
CA ARG A 138 -14.00 32.95 1.63
C ARG A 138 -12.82 32.86 2.60
N ARG A 139 -13.01 33.21 3.88
CA ARG A 139 -11.96 33.06 4.91
C ARG A 139 -11.71 31.58 5.21
N VAL A 140 -12.76 30.76 5.30
CA VAL A 140 -12.63 29.31 5.51
C VAL A 140 -11.86 28.67 4.36
N LEU A 141 -12.20 28.99 3.11
CA LEU A 141 -11.48 28.48 1.94
C LEU A 141 -10.00 28.92 1.94
N LEU A 142 -9.71 30.18 2.25
CA LEU A 142 -8.33 30.66 2.34
C LEU A 142 -7.54 29.90 3.42
N VAL A 143 -8.11 29.73 4.61
CA VAL A 143 -7.47 28.97 5.70
C VAL A 143 -7.27 27.52 5.28
N ALA A 144 -8.27 26.88 4.66
CA ALA A 144 -8.15 25.52 4.15
C ALA A 144 -7.03 25.40 3.10
N SER A 145 -6.94 26.34 2.15
CA SER A 145 -5.85 26.37 1.17
C SER A 145 -4.48 26.55 1.83
N MET A 146 -4.36 27.45 2.80
CA MET A 146 -3.11 27.65 3.55
C MET A 146 -2.70 26.39 4.33
N LEU A 147 -3.65 25.70 4.94
CA LEU A 147 -3.40 24.43 5.63
C LEU A 147 -2.97 23.32 4.67
N VAL A 148 -3.59 23.21 3.49
CA VAL A 148 -3.18 22.24 2.47
C VAL A 148 -1.76 22.54 1.97
N MET A 149 -1.42 23.81 1.72
CA MET A 149 -0.06 24.19 1.30
C MET A 149 0.96 23.93 2.41
N ALA A 150 0.66 24.28 3.66
CA ALA A 150 1.53 24.02 4.80
C ALA A 150 1.72 22.50 5.03
N GLY A 151 0.64 21.72 4.91
CA GLY A 151 0.69 20.26 4.99
C GLY A 151 1.53 19.64 3.87
N GLY A 152 1.39 20.13 2.64
CA GLY A 152 2.21 19.70 1.50
C GLY A 152 3.70 20.01 1.69
N ALA A 153 4.02 21.22 2.16
CA ALA A 153 5.40 21.58 2.49
C ALA A 153 5.97 20.74 3.64
N ALA A 154 5.17 20.47 4.67
CA ALA A 154 5.57 19.61 5.78
C ALA A 154 5.80 18.16 5.33
N ALA A 155 4.93 17.62 4.46
CA ALA A 155 5.09 16.29 3.88
C ALA A 155 6.36 16.19 3.01
N LEU A 156 6.65 17.21 2.19
CA LEU A 156 7.87 17.26 1.39
C LEU A 156 9.12 17.30 2.29
N TYR A 157 9.13 18.17 3.30
CA TYR A 157 10.23 18.23 4.28
C TYR A 157 10.43 16.89 5.00
N ASP A 158 9.34 16.21 5.35
CA ASP A 158 9.42 14.92 6.02
C ASP A 158 9.89 13.80 5.08
N TYR A 159 9.51 13.84 3.80
CA TYR A 159 9.96 12.92 2.76
C TYR A 159 11.47 13.00 2.51
N GLU A 160 12.05 14.20 2.54
CA GLU A 160 13.50 14.42 2.37
C GLU A 160 14.34 13.61 3.38
N LYS A 161 13.84 13.41 4.61
CA LYS A 161 14.53 12.60 5.64
C LYS A 161 14.69 11.14 5.25
N VAL A 162 13.84 10.65 4.36
CA VAL A 162 13.73 9.24 4.01
C VAL A 162 14.28 8.96 2.62
N VAL A 163 14.02 9.85 1.65
CA VAL A 163 14.53 9.69 0.28
C VAL A 163 16.05 9.59 0.25
N VAL A 164 16.73 10.30 1.15
CA VAL A 164 18.19 10.29 1.30
C VAL A 164 18.74 8.89 1.59
N ILE A 165 17.94 7.96 2.14
CA ILE A 165 18.33 6.55 2.37
C ILE A 165 18.57 5.83 1.04
N PHE A 166 17.76 6.13 0.02
CA PHE A 166 17.76 5.43 -1.27
C PHE A 166 18.45 6.22 -2.37
N SER A 167 18.44 7.55 -2.30
CA SER A 167 19.11 8.45 -3.23
C SER A 167 19.98 9.46 -2.46
N PRO A 168 21.08 8.99 -1.84
CA PRO A 168 21.97 9.88 -1.10
C PRO A 168 22.74 10.83 -2.03
N PRO A 169 22.94 12.10 -1.65
CA PRO A 169 23.97 12.95 -2.27
C PRO A 169 25.38 12.41 -1.98
N ASP A 170 26.39 12.92 -2.70
CA ASP A 170 27.78 12.45 -2.59
C ASP A 170 28.37 12.63 -1.18
N ASP A 171 27.92 13.63 -0.43
CA ASP A 171 28.36 13.96 0.94
C ASP A 171 27.42 13.40 2.03
N ALA A 172 26.55 12.45 1.68
CA ALA A 172 25.56 11.92 2.60
C ALA A 172 26.19 11.22 3.81
N PRO A 173 25.55 11.31 4.99
CA PRO A 173 25.95 10.53 6.16
C PRO A 173 25.90 9.00 5.91
N PRO A 174 26.58 8.20 6.75
CA PRO A 174 26.52 6.74 6.67
C PRO A 174 25.08 6.21 6.70
N LEU A 175 24.84 5.06 6.06
CA LEU A 175 23.51 4.45 5.94
C LEU A 175 22.79 4.31 7.29
N ALA A 176 23.49 3.85 8.32
CA ALA A 176 22.93 3.68 9.67
C ALA A 176 22.38 4.99 10.26
N GLN A 177 23.06 6.11 10.02
CA GLN A 177 22.59 7.42 10.47
C GLN A 177 21.37 7.87 9.67
N ARG A 178 21.40 7.70 8.34
CA ARG A 178 20.26 8.03 7.47
C ARG A 178 19.00 7.24 7.86
N ILE A 179 19.14 5.96 8.17
CA ILE A 179 18.04 5.12 8.69
C ILE A 179 17.52 5.67 10.02
N ALA A 180 18.41 5.93 10.99
CA ALA A 180 18.00 6.41 12.32
C ALA A 180 17.31 7.79 12.27
N ASP A 181 17.73 8.68 11.36
CA ASP A 181 17.07 9.96 11.14
C ASP A 181 15.74 9.80 10.39
N GLY A 182 15.68 8.90 9.40
CA GLY A 182 14.47 8.54 8.67
C GLY A 182 13.38 7.93 9.56
N GLN A 183 13.74 7.13 10.56
CA GLN A 183 12.79 6.58 11.55
C GLN A 183 12.10 7.67 12.41
N ARG A 184 12.60 8.91 12.41
CA ARG A 184 11.95 10.06 13.06
C ARG A 184 10.98 10.80 12.13
N SER A 185 10.75 10.29 10.92
CA SER A 185 9.74 10.81 10.00
C SER A 185 8.34 10.60 10.57
N TRP A 186 7.44 11.54 10.32
CA TRP A 186 6.06 11.46 10.78
C TRP A 186 5.17 10.60 9.88
N PHE A 187 5.43 10.64 8.56
CA PHE A 187 4.60 9.96 7.56
C PHE A 187 5.30 8.78 6.89
N PHE A 188 6.63 8.81 6.82
CA PHE A 188 7.42 7.93 5.94
C PHE A 188 8.43 7.06 6.70
N ALA A 189 8.36 7.00 8.04
CA ALA A 189 9.27 6.19 8.86
C ALA A 189 9.35 4.71 8.43
N HIS A 190 8.24 4.14 7.94
CA HIS A 190 8.16 2.77 7.44
C HIS A 190 9.18 2.43 6.33
N HIS A 191 9.60 3.40 5.52
CA HIS A 191 10.67 3.19 4.53
C HIS A 191 12.04 3.06 5.19
N ALA A 192 12.28 3.80 6.27
CA ALA A 192 13.50 3.66 7.06
C ALA A 192 13.50 2.33 7.83
N ASP A 193 12.34 1.90 8.33
CA ASP A 193 12.18 0.57 8.93
C ASP A 193 12.37 -0.56 7.93
N TYR A 194 11.86 -0.42 6.71
CA TYR A 194 12.15 -1.35 5.62
C TYR A 194 13.67 -1.43 5.36
N ALA A 195 14.35 -0.28 5.29
CA ALA A 195 15.80 -0.24 5.09
C ALA A 195 16.54 -0.89 6.27
N ALA A 196 16.14 -0.60 7.51
CA ALA A 196 16.71 -1.22 8.71
C ALA A 196 16.58 -2.76 8.67
N ALA A 197 15.36 -3.24 8.42
CA ALA A 197 15.04 -4.66 8.38
C ALA A 197 15.80 -5.40 7.27
N THR A 198 15.98 -4.78 6.10
CA THR A 198 16.57 -5.43 4.92
C THR A 198 18.08 -5.21 4.74
N THR A 199 18.72 -4.48 5.65
CA THR A 199 20.18 -4.22 5.61
C THR A 199 20.91 -4.62 6.89
N ALA A 200 20.19 -4.90 7.97
CA ALA A 200 20.80 -5.41 9.20
C ALA A 200 21.50 -6.75 8.98
N GLU A 201 22.71 -6.89 9.54
CA GLU A 201 23.47 -8.15 9.55
C GLU A 201 22.77 -9.21 10.42
N HIS A 202 22.19 -8.78 11.54
CA HIS A 202 21.35 -9.59 12.42
C HIS A 202 19.93 -8.99 12.49
N PRO A 203 19.03 -9.35 11.56
CA PRO A 203 17.68 -8.80 11.49
C PRO A 203 16.85 -8.97 12.77
N SER A 204 17.16 -9.98 13.60
CA SER A 204 16.51 -10.14 14.92
C SER A 204 16.70 -8.95 15.86
N THR A 205 17.78 -8.18 15.71
CA THR A 205 18.08 -6.99 16.52
C THR A 205 17.18 -5.79 16.21
N VAL A 206 16.52 -5.80 15.04
CA VAL A 206 15.62 -4.75 14.56
C VAL A 206 14.20 -5.28 14.35
N MET A 207 13.80 -6.29 15.12
CA MET A 207 12.47 -6.91 15.02
C MET A 207 11.29 -5.91 14.98
N PRO A 208 11.29 -4.80 15.76
CA PRO A 208 10.22 -3.81 15.68
C PRO A 208 10.02 -3.20 14.29
N SER A 209 11.08 -3.06 13.48
CA SER A 209 10.99 -2.48 12.14
C SER A 209 10.16 -3.34 11.17
N PHE A 210 10.02 -4.65 11.42
CA PHE A 210 9.14 -5.49 10.61
C PHE A 210 7.65 -5.18 10.85
N ALA A 211 7.25 -4.77 12.06
CA ALA A 211 5.84 -4.48 12.36
C ALA A 211 5.31 -3.35 11.47
N ASP A 212 6.11 -2.29 11.30
CA ASP A 212 5.73 -1.15 10.47
C ASP A 212 5.95 -1.45 8.98
N ALA A 213 7.12 -1.98 8.59
CA ALA A 213 7.44 -2.19 7.17
C ALA A 213 6.46 -3.16 6.48
N THR A 214 6.09 -4.26 7.15
CA THR A 214 5.25 -5.32 6.59
C THR A 214 3.80 -4.88 6.33
N HIS A 215 3.33 -3.82 7.02
CA HIS A 215 2.01 -3.22 6.75
C HIS A 215 1.97 -2.52 5.38
N TYR A 216 3.06 -1.84 5.00
CA TYR A 216 3.11 -1.07 3.75
C TYR A 216 3.60 -1.90 2.57
N LEU A 217 4.59 -2.77 2.80
CA LEU A 217 5.19 -3.58 1.75
C LEU A 217 5.83 -4.84 2.34
N LEU A 218 5.37 -6.00 1.88
CA LEU A 218 5.90 -7.33 2.20
C LEU A 218 6.35 -8.04 0.92
N ASP A 219 7.51 -7.61 0.41
CA ASP A 219 8.18 -8.17 -0.75
C ASP A 219 9.11 -9.36 -0.40
N THR A 220 9.69 -9.99 -1.42
CA THR A 220 10.58 -11.14 -1.22
C THR A 220 11.77 -10.79 -0.32
N ARG A 221 12.36 -9.60 -0.49
CA ARG A 221 13.52 -9.15 0.27
C ARG A 221 13.20 -9.01 1.76
N LEU A 222 12.10 -8.34 2.10
CA LEU A 222 11.66 -8.18 3.48
C LEU A 222 11.26 -9.52 4.08
N MET A 223 10.56 -10.38 3.33
CA MET A 223 10.20 -11.72 3.79
C MET A 223 11.43 -12.58 4.13
N MET A 224 12.48 -12.55 3.29
CA MET A 224 13.74 -13.27 3.57
C MET A 224 14.43 -12.74 4.82
N ALA A 225 14.52 -11.42 4.98
CA ALA A 225 15.08 -10.80 6.17
C ALA A 225 14.28 -11.16 7.43
N TRP A 226 12.95 -11.17 7.32
CA TRP A 226 12.06 -11.51 8.43
C TRP A 226 12.14 -12.97 8.82
N ALA A 227 12.26 -13.87 7.83
CA ALA A 227 12.46 -15.29 8.07
C ALA A 227 13.76 -15.55 8.85
N ARG A 228 14.86 -14.87 8.47
CA ARG A 228 16.12 -14.91 9.22
C ARG A 228 15.97 -14.33 10.62
N ALA A 229 15.26 -13.21 10.76
CA ALA A 229 15.01 -12.59 12.06
C ALA A 229 14.30 -13.54 13.03
N TYR A 230 13.28 -14.27 12.56
CA TYR A 230 12.58 -15.26 13.38
C TYR A 230 13.48 -16.44 13.76
N GLU A 231 14.30 -16.95 12.84
CA GLU A 231 15.23 -18.03 13.14
C GLU A 231 16.27 -17.62 14.18
N GLU A 232 16.88 -16.44 14.02
CA GLU A 232 17.82 -15.88 14.99
C GLU A 232 17.19 -15.68 16.38
N ALA A 233 15.90 -15.33 16.41
CA ALA A 233 15.13 -15.19 17.65
C ALA A 233 14.64 -16.54 18.23
N GLY A 234 14.88 -17.67 17.55
CA GLY A 234 14.47 -19.01 17.97
C GLY A 234 13.03 -19.40 17.62
N ASP A 235 12.30 -18.59 16.84
CA ASP A 235 10.97 -18.93 16.30
C ASP A 235 11.09 -19.58 14.91
N THR A 236 11.70 -20.76 14.90
CA THR A 236 11.94 -21.53 13.67
C THR A 236 10.66 -21.87 12.91
N GLU A 237 9.51 -21.97 13.59
CA GLU A 237 8.25 -22.29 12.93
C GLU A 237 7.79 -21.15 12.03
N ARG A 238 7.77 -19.89 12.54
CA ARG A 238 7.44 -18.73 11.70
C ARG A 238 8.45 -18.52 10.60
N ALA A 239 9.74 -18.75 10.88
CA ALA A 239 10.81 -18.70 9.88
C ALA A 239 10.55 -19.67 8.72
N ARG A 240 10.20 -20.93 9.02
CA ARG A 240 9.86 -21.96 8.03
C ARG A 240 8.62 -21.60 7.21
N HIS A 241 7.59 -21.04 7.82
CA HIS A 241 6.38 -20.64 7.07
C HIS A 241 6.66 -19.50 6.09
N LEU A 242 7.42 -18.49 6.51
CA LEU A 242 7.88 -17.44 5.59
C LEU A 242 8.71 -18.04 4.45
N ALA A 243 9.62 -18.97 4.74
CA ALA A 243 10.37 -19.67 3.69
C ALA A 243 9.44 -20.38 2.69
N GLN A 244 8.41 -21.10 3.14
CA GLN A 244 7.47 -21.73 2.22
C GLN A 244 6.73 -20.72 1.34
N ARG A 245 6.42 -19.52 1.86
CA ARG A 245 5.81 -18.44 1.07
C ARG A 245 6.80 -17.82 0.07
N ILE A 246 8.05 -17.59 0.49
CA ILE A 246 9.14 -17.07 -0.37
C ILE A 246 9.32 -17.96 -1.60
N LYS A 247 9.28 -19.29 -1.42
CA LYS A 247 9.45 -20.28 -2.49
C LYS A 247 8.43 -20.14 -3.63
N GLU A 248 7.26 -19.55 -3.37
CA GLU A 248 6.21 -19.41 -4.37
C GLU A 248 6.46 -18.27 -5.37
N PHE A 249 7.33 -17.30 -5.05
CA PHE A 249 7.63 -16.16 -5.92
C PHE A 249 8.55 -16.51 -7.09
N ARG A 250 9.42 -17.52 -6.95
CA ARG A 250 10.29 -18.04 -8.04
C ARG A 250 11.11 -16.97 -8.78
N ASN A 251 11.63 -15.97 -8.05
CA ASN A 251 12.55 -14.97 -8.56
C ASN A 251 14.01 -15.33 -8.22
N GLU A 252 14.97 -14.56 -8.74
CA GLU A 252 16.41 -14.80 -8.54
C GLU A 252 16.79 -14.77 -7.06
N GLU A 253 16.29 -13.78 -6.31
CA GLU A 253 16.54 -13.65 -4.87
C GLU A 253 16.05 -14.85 -4.07
N SER A 254 14.82 -15.30 -4.33
CA SER A 254 14.28 -16.51 -3.70
C SER A 254 15.10 -17.73 -4.08
N THR A 255 15.62 -17.82 -5.30
CA THR A 255 16.44 -18.96 -5.73
C THR A 255 17.74 -19.00 -4.94
N ALA A 256 18.43 -17.86 -4.82
CA ALA A 256 19.64 -17.72 -4.02
C ALA A 256 19.41 -18.07 -2.54
N PHE A 257 18.26 -17.69 -1.97
CA PHE A 257 17.90 -18.01 -0.59
C PHE A 257 17.79 -19.52 -0.31
N PHE A 258 17.41 -20.32 -1.31
CA PHE A 258 17.27 -21.78 -1.20
C PHE A 258 18.46 -22.58 -1.74
N GLU A 259 19.54 -21.94 -2.21
CA GLU A 259 20.75 -22.64 -2.66
C GLU A 259 21.28 -23.68 -1.64
N PRO A 260 21.33 -23.39 -0.32
CA PRO A 260 21.77 -24.36 0.68
C PRO A 260 20.90 -25.64 0.74
N CYS A 261 19.68 -25.60 0.20
CA CYS A 261 18.78 -26.76 0.19
C CYS A 261 19.05 -27.74 -0.95
N LEU A 262 19.91 -27.37 -1.90
CA LEU A 262 20.34 -28.24 -3.01
C LEU A 262 21.50 -29.15 -2.62
N GLU A 263 22.23 -28.79 -1.56
CA GLU A 263 23.36 -29.57 -1.06
C GLU A 263 22.89 -30.76 -0.24
N ALA A 264 23.52 -31.93 -0.44
CA ALA A 264 23.25 -33.08 0.40
C ALA A 264 23.79 -32.83 1.82
N PRO A 265 23.02 -33.11 2.89
CA PRO A 265 23.48 -32.88 4.25
C PRO A 265 24.76 -33.69 4.52
N THR A 266 25.85 -32.99 4.85
CA THR A 266 27.16 -33.60 5.09
C THR A 266 27.32 -33.90 6.58
N GLY A 267 27.40 -35.18 6.95
CA GLY A 267 27.83 -35.58 8.30
C GLY A 267 26.81 -35.34 9.43
N GLY A 268 25.51 -35.42 9.15
CA GLY A 268 24.47 -35.36 10.20
C GLY A 268 24.15 -33.95 10.71
N THR A 269 24.65 -32.90 10.04
CA THR A 269 24.18 -31.53 10.23
C THR A 269 22.69 -31.44 9.88
N PRO A 270 21.87 -30.81 10.73
CA PRO A 270 20.47 -30.58 10.40
C PRO A 270 20.36 -29.65 9.20
N LEU A 271 19.36 -29.89 8.36
CA LEU A 271 19.08 -29.01 7.23
C LEU A 271 18.75 -27.59 7.72
N PRO A 272 19.16 -26.54 6.99
CA PRO A 272 18.78 -25.16 7.28
C PRO A 272 17.25 -24.99 7.36
N PHE A 273 16.78 -24.04 8.17
CA PHE A 273 15.34 -23.86 8.42
C PHE A 273 14.54 -23.66 7.12
N GLN A 274 15.10 -22.92 6.15
CA GLN A 274 14.44 -22.63 4.89
C GLN A 274 14.22 -23.88 4.02
N CYS A 275 14.94 -24.97 4.29
CA CYS A 275 14.80 -26.23 3.56
C CYS A 275 13.69 -27.13 4.12
N LEU A 276 13.13 -26.77 5.27
CA LEU A 276 12.16 -27.57 6.00
C LEU A 276 10.76 -26.97 5.90
N ALA A 277 9.75 -27.84 5.91
CA ALA A 277 8.36 -27.41 6.04
C ALA A 277 8.07 -27.05 7.51
N PRO A 278 7.19 -26.06 7.78
CA PRO A 278 6.69 -25.82 9.12
C PRO A 278 5.93 -27.05 9.63
N THR A 279 5.99 -27.31 10.93
CA THR A 279 5.31 -28.45 11.55
C THR A 279 3.83 -28.17 11.83
N ARG A 280 3.44 -26.89 11.88
CA ARG A 280 2.06 -26.44 12.03
C ARG A 280 1.61 -25.57 10.85
N THR A 281 0.33 -25.65 10.54
CA THR A 281 -0.31 -24.69 9.63
C THR A 281 -0.48 -23.36 10.34
N MET A 282 -0.02 -22.27 9.71
CA MET A 282 -0.20 -20.90 10.19
C MET A 282 -0.98 -20.07 9.17
N ASP A 283 -1.67 -19.06 9.68
CA ASP A 283 -2.34 -18.01 8.93
C ASP A 283 -1.55 -16.70 9.02
N TYR A 284 -1.84 -15.73 8.16
CA TYR A 284 -1.18 -14.41 8.21
C TYR A 284 -1.40 -13.70 9.56
N ARG A 285 -2.49 -14.02 10.26
CA ARG A 285 -2.77 -13.50 11.61
C ARG A 285 -1.77 -13.95 12.66
N ASP A 286 -1.08 -15.08 12.45
CA ASP A 286 -0.04 -15.55 13.36
C ASP A 286 1.23 -14.68 13.31
N PHE A 287 1.29 -13.72 12.38
CA PHE A 287 2.42 -12.81 12.17
C PHE A 287 2.14 -11.36 12.60
N ARG A 288 1.04 -11.15 13.35
CA ARG A 288 0.65 -9.86 13.96
C ARG A 288 1.04 -9.79 15.43
#